data_AF-A0A7C4IJ44-F1
#
_entry.id   AF-A0A7C4IJ44-F1
#
_cell.length_a   1.000
_cell.length_b   1.000
_cell.length_c   1.000
_cell.angle_alpha   90.00
_cell.angle_beta   90.00
_cell.angle_gamma   90.00
#
_symmetry.space_group_name_H-M   'P 1'
#
loop_
_entity.id
_entity.type
_entity.pdbx_description
1 polymer ?
#
loop_
_entity_poly.entity_id
_entity_poly.type
_entity_poly.pdbx_seq_one_letter_code
_entity_poly.pdbx_strand_id
1 'polypeptide(L)' 'MKLSISDSVRRMTTNCQHSFQCLTGKREMCEVSIYIEGDGIFLKNAKYARCPYKQLAGKKAYYLCSCPTRIDLYKKFGV' A
#
# COMPACT_ATOMS: atom_id res chain seq x y z
N MET A 1 -11.02 12.95 1.92
CA MET A 1 -10.28 12.53 3.13
C MET A 1 -8.81 12.84 2.95
N LYS A 2 -8.19 13.54 3.89
CA LYS A 2 -6.77 13.93 3.81
C LYS A 2 -6.00 13.11 4.85
N LEU A 3 -5.23 12.14 4.36
CA LEU A 3 -4.38 11.29 5.19
C LEU A 3 -2.98 11.87 5.25
N SER A 4 -2.29 11.67 6.38
CA SER A 4 -0.91 12.08 6.58
C SER A 4 -0.03 10.88 6.95
N ILE A 5 1.23 10.97 6.53
CA ILE A 5 2.30 10.03 6.85
C ILE A 5 3.47 10.83 7.43
N SER A 6 4.37 10.19 8.17
CA SER A 6 5.58 10.84 8.64
C SER A 6 6.55 11.10 7.48
N ASP A 7 7.46 12.05 7.66
CA ASP A 7 8.53 12.31 6.70
C ASP A 7 9.43 11.09 6.49
N SER A 8 9.63 10.27 7.53
CA SER A 8 10.37 9.00 7.42
C SER A 8 9.71 8.05 6.42
N VAL A 9 8.39 7.81 6.54
CA VAL A 9 7.62 6.95 5.63
C VAL A 9 7.62 7.52 4.21
N ARG A 10 7.52 8.85 4.09
CA ARG A 10 7.59 9.53 2.80
C ARG A 10 8.93 9.30 2.11
N ARG A 11 10.04 9.40 2.84
CA ARG A 11 11.40 9.15 2.33
C ARG A 11 11.64 7.67 1.97
N MET A 12 11.04 6.73 2.71
CA MET A 12 11.12 5.29 2.39
C MET A 12 10.31 4.92 1.14
N THR A 13 9.28 5.70 0.80
CA THR A 13 8.40 5.44 -0.34
C THR A 13 9.01 6.03 -1.64
N THR A 14 10.15 5.50 -2.05
CA THR A 14 10.97 6.01 -3.17
C THR A 14 10.43 5.69 -4.57
N ASN A 15 9.71 4.57 -4.74
CA ASN A 15 9.29 4.04 -6.04
C ASN A 15 7.81 4.31 -6.36
N CYS A 16 7.17 5.25 -5.66
CA CYS A 16 5.77 5.56 -5.91
C CYS A 16 5.59 6.32 -7.23
N GLN A 17 5.02 5.66 -8.24
CA GLN A 17 4.74 6.24 -9.56
C GLN A 17 3.49 7.13 -9.58
N HIS A 18 2.87 7.39 -8.43
CA HIS A 18 1.55 8.03 -8.33
C HIS A 18 1.54 9.21 -7.36
N SER A 19 2.72 9.75 -7.03
CA SER A 19 2.88 10.99 -6.25
C SER A 19 2.00 11.02 -4.98
N PHE A 20 1.91 9.89 -4.27
CA PHE A 20 1.12 9.76 -3.04
C PHE A 20 -0.38 10.12 -3.18
N GLN A 21 -0.98 9.94 -4.36
CA GLN A 21 -2.39 10.26 -4.62
C GLN A 21 -3.38 9.61 -3.62
N CYS A 22 -3.02 8.45 -3.04
CA CYS A 22 -3.80 7.80 -1.98
C CYS A 22 -4.00 8.66 -0.73
N LEU A 23 -3.07 9.58 -0.42
CA LEU A 23 -3.19 10.50 0.72
C LEU A 23 -4.28 11.56 0.51
N THR A 24 -4.58 11.86 -0.74
CA THR A 24 -5.53 12.91 -1.14
C THR A 24 -6.91 12.36 -1.49
N GLY A 25 -7.08 11.04 -1.55
CA GLY A 25 -8.30 10.39 -2.03
C GLY A 25 -8.51 10.50 -3.55
N LYS A 26 -7.59 11.13 -4.30
CA LYS A 26 -7.64 11.19 -5.78
C LYS A 26 -7.52 9.81 -6.43
N ARG A 27 -7.02 8.83 -5.69
CA ARG A 27 -6.86 7.45 -6.14
C ARG A 27 -7.29 6.50 -5.05
N GLU A 28 -8.11 5.54 -5.41
CA GLU A 28 -8.55 4.50 -4.49
C GLU A 28 -7.37 3.64 -4.02
N MET A 29 -7.39 3.25 -2.76
CA MET A 29 -6.41 2.33 -2.22
C MET A 29 -6.75 0.89 -2.59
N CYS A 30 -5.74 0.02 -2.66
CA CYS A 30 -5.97 -1.41 -2.75
C CYS A 30 -6.61 -1.91 -1.44
N GLU A 31 -7.58 -2.82 -1.57
CA GLU A 31 -8.28 -3.43 -0.44
C GLU A 31 -7.35 -4.43 0.26
N VAL A 32 -7.21 -4.29 1.58
CA VAL A 32 -6.38 -5.16 2.40
C VAL A 32 -7.20 -6.36 2.84
N SER A 33 -6.64 -7.56 2.68
CA SER A 33 -7.20 -8.79 3.23
C SER A 33 -6.66 -9.05 4.64
N ILE A 34 -5.34 -8.98 4.80
CA ILE A 34 -4.66 -9.23 6.07
C ILE A 34 -3.35 -8.43 6.12
N TYR A 35 -2.99 -7.98 7.32
CA TYR A 35 -1.67 -7.45 7.64
C TYR A 35 -0.94 -8.44 8.53
N ILE A 36 0.30 -8.74 8.18
CA ILE A 36 1.20 -9.58 8.97
C ILE A 36 2.42 -8.73 9.32
N GLU A 37 2.73 -8.64 10.61
CA GLU A 37 3.90 -7.91 11.07
C GLU A 37 5.18 -8.57 10.54
N GLY A 38 6.05 -7.77 9.93
CA GLY A 38 7.26 -8.25 9.24
C GLY A 38 7.05 -8.51 7.75
N ASP A 39 5.96 -9.16 7.36
CA ASP A 39 5.71 -9.55 5.96
C ASP A 39 5.01 -8.45 5.13
N GLY A 40 4.22 -7.59 5.77
CA GLY A 40 3.52 -6.47 5.13
C GLY A 40 2.04 -6.72 4.93
N ILE A 41 1.48 -6.18 3.84
CA ILE A 41 0.03 -6.18 3.57
C ILE A 41 -0.29 -7.16 2.45
N PHE A 42 -1.19 -8.10 2.71
CA PHE A 42 -1.81 -8.91 1.66
C PHE A 42 -3.06 -8.22 1.14
N LEU A 43 -3.14 -8.04 -0.16
CA LEU A 43 -4.25 -7.40 -0.85
C LEU A 43 -5.27 -8.44 -1.25
N LYS A 44 -6.55 -8.12 -0.99
CA LYS A 44 -7.68 -8.89 -1.52
C LYS A 44 -7.82 -8.66 -3.03
N ASN A 45 -7.66 -7.40 -3.44
CA ASN A 45 -7.71 -6.98 -4.84
C ASN A 45 -6.62 -5.95 -5.13
N ALA A 46 -5.81 -6.23 -6.15
CA ALA A 46 -4.82 -5.28 -6.64
C ALA A 46 -5.36 -4.49 -7.84
N LYS A 47 -5.87 -3.28 -7.58
CA LYS A 47 -6.53 -2.44 -8.58
C LYS A 47 -5.62 -1.97 -9.72
N TYR A 48 -4.30 -1.93 -9.51
CA TYR A 48 -3.37 -1.31 -10.46
C TYR A 48 -2.38 -2.31 -11.02
N ALA A 49 -2.36 -2.44 -12.35
CA ALA A 49 -1.53 -3.41 -13.07
C ALA A 49 -0.03 -3.19 -12.78
N ARG A 50 0.44 -1.94 -12.84
CA ARG A 50 1.84 -1.55 -12.62
C ARG A 50 1.97 -0.79 -11.29
N CYS A 51 2.38 -1.48 -10.23
CA CYS A 51 2.77 -0.87 -8.96
C CYS A 51 4.08 -1.54 -8.50
N PRO A 52 5.19 -0.80 -8.34
CA PRO A 52 6.49 -1.39 -7.97
C PRO A 52 6.49 -2.08 -6.60
N TYR A 53 5.57 -1.70 -5.72
CA TYR A 53 5.41 -2.29 -4.39
C TYR A 53 4.48 -3.50 -4.35
N LYS A 54 3.91 -3.90 -5.50
CA LYS A 54 2.99 -5.03 -5.60
C LYS A 54 3.75 -6.24 -6.11
N GLN A 55 3.74 -7.32 -5.34
CA GLN A 55 4.36 -8.59 -5.70
C GLN A 55 3.30 -9.70 -5.69
N LEU A 56 3.42 -10.66 -6.61
CA LEU A 56 2.56 -11.84 -6.61
C LEU A 56 3.03 -12.79 -5.50
N ALA A 57 2.09 -13.29 -4.69
CA ALA A 57 2.38 -14.20 -3.60
C ALA A 57 1.66 -15.55 -3.81
N GLY A 58 2.42 -16.62 -4.01
CA GLY A 58 1.91 -17.99 -4.16
C GLY A 58 1.33 -18.33 -5.54
N LYS A 59 0.55 -19.42 -5.60
CA LYS A 59 -0.01 -19.98 -6.85
C LYS A 59 -1.37 -19.40 -7.26
N LYS A 60 -2.09 -18.77 -6.32
CA LYS A 60 -3.34 -18.05 -6.56
C LYS A 60 -3.03 -16.55 -6.63
N ALA A 61 -3.88 -15.75 -7.28
CA ALA A 61 -3.69 -14.33 -7.54
C ALA A 61 -3.75 -13.42 -6.27
N TYR A 62 -3.05 -13.81 -5.21
CA TYR A 62 -2.83 -12.99 -4.02
C TYR A 62 -1.65 -12.06 -4.27
N TYR A 63 -1.79 -10.82 -3.80
CA TYR A 63 -0.74 -9.82 -3.98
C TYR A 63 -0.24 -9.34 -2.62
N LEU A 64 1.07 -9.38 -2.44
CA LEU A 64 1.73 -8.71 -1.33
C LEU A 64 2.01 -7.26 -1.71
N CYS A 65 1.81 -6.35 -0.76
CA CYS A 65 2.10 -4.94 -0.87
C CYS A 65 3.15 -4.55 0.16
N SER A 66 4.32 -4.12 -0.32
CA SER A 66 5.44 -3.64 0.48
C SER A 66 5.55 -2.11 0.53
N CYS A 67 4.52 -1.39 0.07
CA CYS A 67 4.55 0.07 0.03
C CYS A 67 4.60 0.64 1.45
N PRO A 68 5.66 1.38 1.85
CA PRO A 68 5.78 1.90 3.21
C PRO A 68 4.61 2.82 3.58
N THR A 69 4.18 3.65 2.63
CA THR A 69 3.00 4.51 2.79
C THR A 69 1.74 3.67 3.03
N ARG A 70 1.54 2.58 2.29
CA ARG A 70 0.34 1.75 2.45
C ARG A 70 0.31 1.06 3.82
N ILE A 71 1.46 0.57 4.27
CA ILE A 71 1.65 -0.04 5.59
C ILE A 71 1.35 0.96 6.70
N ASP A 72 1.92 2.16 6.63
CA ASP A 72 1.69 3.21 7.63
C ASP A 72 0.21 3.63 7.69
N LEU A 73 -0.44 3.80 6.55
CA LEU A 73 -1.86 4.16 6.51
C LEU A 73 -2.76 3.07 7.11
N TYR A 74 -2.47 1.79 6.82
CA TYR A 74 -3.22 0.69 7.40
C TYR A 74 -3.01 0.61 8.92
N LYS A 75 -1.76 0.74 9.39
CA LYS A 75 -1.45 0.75 10.83
C LYS A 75 -2.13 1.89 11.59
N LYS A 76 -2.20 3.08 10.99
CA LYS A 76 -2.75 4.28 11.66
C LYS A 76 -4.27 4.37 11.59
N PHE A 77 -4.86 3.98 10.46
CA PHE A 77 -6.26 4.27 10.17
C PHE A 77 -7.10 3.02 9.84
N GLY A 78 -6.48 1.84 9.75
CA GLY A 78 -7.16 0.60 9.35
C GLY A 78 -7.63 0.58 7.89
N VAL A 79 -7.23 1.59 7.10
CA VAL A 79 -7.66 1.77 5.71
C VAL A 79 -6.80 1.03 4.75
#